data_AF-A0AAN8Q3K5-F1
#
_entry.id   AF-A0AAN8Q3K5-F1
#
_cell.length_a   1.000
_cell.length_b   1.000
_cell.length_c   1.000
_cell.angle_alpha   90.00
_cell.angle_beta   90.00
_cell.angle_gamma   90.00
#
_symmetry.space_group_name_H-M   'P 1'
#
loop_
_entity.id
_entity.type
_entity.pdbx_description
1 polymer ?
#
loop_
_entity_poly.entity_id
_entity_poly.type
_entity_poly.pdbx_seq_one_letter_code
_entity_poly.pdbx_strand_id
1 'polypeptide(L)'
;MQGEPCRGTPGREGCRQESDLCPPPHPVPEHVLLVLDRDAGTLGYVVDDCFLGVAFKDLPRGVELFPAVSSVRDEASIRLCYLNGATRRASCTVGSLRSVHPCVHGERERLRQTDCLCLFLFSATSCPA
;
A
#
# COMPACT_ATOMS: atom_id res chain seq x y z
N MET A 1 23.35 25.59 -48.84
CA MET A 1 22.79 25.00 -47.61
C MET A 1 22.68 23.50 -47.83
N GLN A 2 23.66 22.74 -47.36
CA GLN A 2 23.66 21.28 -47.45
C GLN A 2 23.08 20.75 -46.13
N GLY A 3 21.97 20.01 -46.21
CA GLY A 3 21.34 19.38 -45.06
C GLY A 3 22.02 18.05 -44.76
N GLU A 4 22.56 17.90 -43.55
CA GLU A 4 23.10 16.65 -43.02
C GLU A 4 22.00 15.57 -42.94
N PRO A 5 22.29 14.31 -43.30
CA PRO A 5 21.33 13.22 -43.16
C PRO A 5 21.26 12.76 -41.69
N CYS A 6 20.03 12.62 -41.18
CA CYS A 6 19.77 12.09 -39.84
C CYS A 6 20.41 10.69 -39.70
N ARG A 7 21.38 10.55 -38.78
CA ARG A 7 21.93 9.24 -38.38
C ARG A 7 20.79 8.41 -37.78
N GLY A 8 20.42 7.34 -38.46
CA GLY A 8 19.49 6.33 -37.95
C GLY A 8 20.03 5.76 -36.65
N THR A 9 19.20 5.75 -35.60
CA THR A 9 19.48 5.03 -34.37
C THR A 9 19.53 3.53 -34.69
N PRO A 10 20.54 2.79 -34.21
CA PRO A 10 20.55 1.35 -34.38
C PRO A 10 19.32 0.77 -33.68
N GLY A 11 18.55 -0.02 -34.44
CA GLY A 11 17.36 -0.70 -33.96
C GLY A 11 17.70 -1.49 -32.70
N ARG A 12 16.86 -1.33 -31.67
CA ARG A 12 16.87 -2.18 -30.49
C ARG A 12 16.65 -3.62 -30.95
N GLU A 13 17.73 -4.39 -31.02
CA GLU A 13 17.66 -5.85 -31.05
C GLU A 13 16.74 -6.28 -29.92
N GLY A 14 15.76 -7.11 -30.27
CA GLY A 14 14.64 -7.45 -29.42
C GLY A 14 15.09 -7.88 -28.03
N CYS A 15 14.44 -7.35 -27.00
CA CYS A 15 14.35 -8.04 -25.73
C CYS A 15 13.78 -9.43 -26.05
N ARG A 16 14.65 -10.45 -26.08
CA ARG A 16 14.22 -11.83 -25.90
C ARG A 16 13.37 -11.82 -24.64
N GLN A 17 12.09 -12.15 -24.82
CA GLN A 17 11.13 -12.23 -23.75
C GLN A 17 11.60 -13.36 -22.82
N GLU A 18 12.23 -12.97 -21.72
CA GLU A 18 12.36 -13.81 -20.53
C GLU A 18 10.98 -13.82 -19.86
N SER A 19 10.00 -14.42 -20.53
CA SER A 19 8.58 -14.41 -20.15
C SER A 19 8.18 -15.63 -19.30
N ASP A 20 9.08 -16.60 -19.11
CA ASP A 20 8.72 -17.90 -18.55
C ASP A 20 9.03 -18.07 -17.04
N LEU A 21 9.62 -17.07 -16.39
CA LEU A 21 9.90 -17.10 -14.94
C LEU A 21 8.95 -16.22 -14.11
N CYS A 22 8.10 -15.41 -14.76
CA CYS A 22 7.13 -14.61 -14.04
C CYS A 22 5.87 -15.48 -13.82
N PRO A 23 5.52 -15.82 -12.56
CA PRO A 23 4.25 -16.48 -12.31
C PRO A 23 3.11 -15.62 -12.87
N PRO A 24 2.00 -16.25 -13.31
CA PRO A 24 0.87 -15.51 -13.85
C PRO A 24 0.39 -14.46 -12.85
N PRO A 25 -0.13 -13.31 -13.32
CA PRO A 25 -0.60 -12.25 -12.45
C PRO A 25 -1.66 -12.78 -11.48
N HIS A 26 -1.49 -12.45 -10.20
CA HIS A 26 -2.45 -12.83 -9.18
C HIS A 26 -3.75 -12.04 -9.38
N PRO A 27 -4.92 -12.69 -9.54
CA PRO A 27 -6.18 -11.99 -9.63
C PRO A 27 -6.44 -11.26 -8.30
N VAL A 28 -6.72 -9.97 -8.38
CA VAL A 28 -6.99 -9.14 -7.20
C VAL A 28 -8.50 -9.06 -7.00
N PRO A 29 -9.03 -9.43 -5.83
CA PRO A 29 -10.47 -9.31 -5.56
C PRO A 29 -10.90 -7.86 -5.39
N GLU A 30 -12.21 -7.65 -5.30
CA GLU A 30 -12.79 -6.30 -5.13
C GLU A 30 -12.30 -5.61 -3.85
N HIS A 31 -11.90 -6.37 -2.83
CA HIS A 31 -11.45 -5.87 -1.54
C HIS A 31 -10.02 -6.30 -1.24
N VAL A 32 -9.16 -5.33 -0.91
CA VAL A 32 -7.76 -5.57 -0.52
C VAL A 32 -7.45 -4.77 0.72
N LEU A 33 -6.81 -5.38 1.71
CA LEU A 33 -6.36 -4.67 2.90
C LEU A 33 -4.88 -4.29 2.75
N LEU A 34 -4.56 -3.01 2.91
CA LEU A 34 -3.21 -2.50 2.99
C LEU A 34 -2.76 -2.47 4.45
N VAL A 35 -1.57 -3.01 4.69
CA VAL A 35 -0.91 -3.07 6.00
C VAL A 35 0.36 -2.24 5.95
N LEU A 36 0.32 -1.04 6.54
CA LEU A 36 1.48 -0.16 6.64
C LEU A 36 2.08 -0.28 8.05
N ASP A 37 3.27 -0.84 8.17
CA ASP A 37 4.08 -0.78 9.39
C ASP A 37 5.08 0.38 9.26
N ARG A 38 4.77 1.49 9.93
CA ARG A 38 5.59 2.72 9.89
C ARG A 38 6.91 2.52 10.64
N ASP A 39 6.94 1.67 11.66
CA ASP A 39 8.13 1.42 12.46
C ASP A 39 9.11 0.48 11.77
N ALA A 40 8.59 -0.59 11.14
CA ALA A 40 9.40 -1.45 10.30
C ALA A 40 9.77 -0.74 8.98
N GLY A 41 8.98 0.23 8.55
CA GLY A 41 9.14 0.90 7.26
C GLY A 41 8.70 0.00 6.11
N THR A 42 7.60 -0.75 6.30
CA THR A 42 7.13 -1.73 5.32
C THR A 42 5.66 -1.54 4.97
N LEU A 43 5.31 -1.82 3.72
CA LEU A 43 3.92 -1.91 3.25
C LEU A 43 3.68 -3.29 2.63
N GLY A 44 2.58 -3.92 3.01
CA GLY A 44 2.13 -5.19 2.44
C GLY A 44 0.62 -5.23 2.23
N TYR A 45 0.15 -6.36 1.69
CA TYR A 45 -1.25 -6.56 1.35
C TYR A 45 -1.81 -7.83 2.00
N VAL A 46 -3.06 -7.78 2.40
CA VAL A 46 -3.86 -8.94 2.78
C VAL A 46 -5.01 -9.06 1.79
N VAL A 47 -5.19 -10.27 1.27
CA VAL A 47 -6.23 -10.64 0.31
C VAL A 47 -6.84 -11.94 0.81
N ASP A 48 -8.18 -12.01 0.87
CA ASP A 48 -8.91 -13.19 1.38
C ASP A 48 -8.33 -13.70 2.72
N ASP A 49 -8.11 -12.76 3.65
CA ASP A 49 -7.51 -12.97 4.97
C ASP A 49 -6.08 -13.56 4.98
N CYS A 50 -5.44 -13.67 3.81
CA CYS A 50 -4.08 -14.15 3.65
C CYS A 50 -3.11 -12.98 3.45
N PHE A 51 -2.09 -12.87 4.31
CA PHE A 51 -1.01 -11.91 4.13
C PHE A 51 -0.09 -12.34 2.99
N LEU A 52 -0.03 -11.53 1.92
CA LEU A 52 0.75 -11.83 0.72
C LEU A 52 2.24 -11.51 0.87
N GLY A 53 2.66 -10.99 2.02
CA GLY A 53 4.03 -10.58 2.30
C GLY A 53 4.25 -9.08 2.14
N VAL A 54 5.52 -8.70 2.29
CA VAL A 54 5.96 -7.30 2.22
C VAL A 54 6.22 -6.92 0.75
N ALA A 55 5.45 -5.96 0.25
CA ALA A 55 5.60 -5.43 -1.10
C ALA A 55 6.65 -4.32 -1.18
N PHE A 56 6.71 -3.45 -0.16
CA PHE A 56 7.69 -2.37 -0.07
C PHE A 56 8.40 -2.40 1.27
N LYS A 57 9.71 -2.12 1.24
CA LYS A 57 10.59 -2.00 2.41
C LYS A 57 11.25 -0.63 2.39
N ASP A 58 11.88 -0.29 3.50
CA ASP A 58 12.68 0.93 3.66
C ASP A 58 11.89 2.21 3.35
N LEU A 59 10.59 2.21 3.68
CA LEU A 59 9.75 3.39 3.56
C LEU A 59 10.35 4.55 4.39
N PRO A 60 10.29 5.78 3.85
CA PRO A 60 10.95 6.92 4.47
C PRO A 60 10.40 7.15 5.88
N ARG A 61 11.34 7.32 6.82
CA ARG A 61 11.04 7.55 8.24
C ARG A 61 10.96 9.05 8.51
N GLY A 62 10.16 9.43 9.50
CA GLY A 62 10.03 10.84 9.90
C GLY A 62 9.24 11.70 8.91
N VAL A 63 8.70 11.11 7.84
CA VAL A 63 7.77 11.77 6.92
C VAL A 63 6.37 11.21 7.12
N GLU A 64 5.36 12.02 6.81
CA GLU A 64 3.98 11.55 6.75
C GLU A 64 3.75 10.79 5.44
N LEU A 65 3.08 9.64 5.56
CA LEU A 65 2.63 8.83 4.43
C LEU A 65 1.12 8.91 4.34
N PHE A 66 0.60 9.07 3.14
CA PHE A 66 -0.83 9.13 2.87
C PHE A 66 -1.26 7.95 2.00
N PRO A 67 -2.40 7.30 2.29
CA PRO A 67 -2.96 6.34 1.37
C PRO A 67 -3.32 7.05 0.06
N ALA A 68 -2.97 6.44 -1.06
CA ALA A 68 -3.20 7.00 -2.38
C ALA A 68 -3.62 5.90 -3.36
N VAL A 69 -4.44 6.29 -4.34
CA VAL A 69 -4.91 5.43 -5.41
C VAL A 69 -4.95 6.26 -6.69
N SER A 70 -4.58 5.65 -7.82
CA SER A 70 -4.85 6.17 -9.16
C SER A 70 -5.69 5.17 -9.95
N SER A 71 -6.57 5.67 -10.82
CA SER A 71 -7.36 4.87 -11.75
C SER A 71 -7.39 5.54 -13.11
N VAL A 72 -7.40 4.71 -14.15
CA VAL A 72 -7.54 5.12 -15.56
C VAL A 72 -8.84 4.61 -16.18
N ARG A 73 -9.68 3.93 -15.40
CA ARG A 73 -10.97 3.42 -15.86
C ARG A 73 -12.05 4.49 -15.69
N ASP A 74 -12.79 4.73 -16.77
CA ASP A 74 -14.04 5.48 -16.71
C ASP A 74 -15.00 4.80 -15.71
N GLU A 75 -15.74 5.61 -14.95
CA GLU A 75 -16.74 5.15 -13.96
C GLU A 75 -16.20 4.23 -12.84
N ALA A 76 -14.89 4.24 -12.55
CA ALA A 76 -14.36 3.50 -11.42
C ALA A 76 -14.83 4.09 -10.08
N SER A 77 -15.59 3.31 -9.30
CA SER A 77 -15.91 3.66 -7.91
C SER A 77 -14.88 3.02 -6.99
N ILE A 78 -14.17 3.86 -6.24
CA ILE A 78 -13.11 3.43 -5.34
C ILE A 78 -13.43 3.92 -3.93
N ARG A 79 -13.41 3.00 -2.97
CA ARG A 79 -13.59 3.29 -1.56
C ARG A 79 -12.32 2.96 -0.80
N LEU A 80 -11.85 3.92 0.00
CA LEU A 80 -10.77 3.72 0.95
C LEU A 80 -11.32 3.89 2.38
N CYS A 81 -11.21 2.85 3.20
CA CYS A 81 -11.67 2.85 4.58
C CYS A 81 -10.49 2.62 5.53
N TYR A 82 -10.18 3.58 6.38
CA TYR A 82 -9.28 3.35 7.50
C TYR A 82 -9.97 2.46 8.53
N LEU A 83 -9.35 1.34 8.89
CA LEU A 83 -9.90 0.39 9.85
C LEU A 83 -9.40 0.66 11.26
N ASN A 84 -8.07 0.63 11.45
CA ASN A 84 -7.47 0.81 12.77
C ASN A 84 -5.98 1.17 12.68
N GLY A 85 -5.47 1.68 13.81
CA GLY A 85 -4.06 1.96 14.06
C GLY A 85 -3.61 1.30 15.36
N ALA A 86 -2.41 0.72 15.39
CA ALA A 86 -1.86 0.09 16.60
C ALA A 86 -0.47 0.63 16.92
N THR A 87 -0.33 1.38 18.02
CA THR A 87 0.96 1.85 18.51
C THR A 87 1.74 0.70 19.15
N ARG A 88 3.03 0.52 18.79
CA ARG A 88 3.97 -0.26 19.61
C ARG A 88 4.17 0.48 20.92
N ARG A 89 3.37 0.18 21.94
CA ARG A 89 3.81 0.45 23.32
C ARG A 89 5.10 -0.36 23.51
N ALA A 90 6.20 0.32 23.81
CA ALA A 90 7.41 -0.33 24.27
C ALA A 90 7.00 -1.29 25.40
N SER A 91 7.24 -2.58 25.20
CA SER A 91 7.01 -3.63 26.18
C SER A 91 8.06 -3.53 27.30
N CYS A 92 8.09 -2.40 28.00
CA CYS A 92 8.91 -2.18 29.18
C CYS A 92 8.01 -1.90 30.39
N THR A 93 7.12 -2.82 30.76
CA THR A 93 6.71 -2.97 32.16
C THR A 93 6.34 -4.43 32.42
N VAL A 94 7.18 -5.09 33.21
CA VAL A 94 6.86 -6.35 33.89
C VAL A 94 5.61 -6.17 34.76
N GLY A 95 4.63 -7.05 34.60
CA GLY A 95 3.56 -7.28 35.58
C GLY A 95 2.36 -6.33 35.49
N SER A 96 1.30 -6.75 34.79
CA SER A 96 -0.05 -6.94 35.36
C SER A 96 -1.07 -7.11 34.23
N LEU A 97 -1.72 -8.27 34.19
CA LEU A 97 -2.93 -8.51 33.41
C LEU A 97 -4.09 -7.74 34.05
N ARG A 98 -4.74 -6.84 33.31
CA ARG A 98 -6.21 -6.73 33.12
C ARG A 98 -6.62 -5.31 32.67
N SER A 99 -7.68 -5.29 31.87
CA SER A 99 -8.48 -4.15 31.42
C SER A 99 -7.99 -3.42 30.15
N VAL A 100 -8.57 -3.83 29.02
CA VAL A 100 -8.67 -2.99 27.82
C VAL A 100 -9.69 -1.90 28.14
N HIS A 101 -9.21 -0.70 28.49
CA HIS A 101 -10.07 0.48 28.52
C HIS A 101 -10.20 1.03 27.09
N PRO A 102 -11.41 1.16 26.52
CA PRO A 102 -11.59 2.01 25.35
C PRO A 102 -11.35 3.45 25.78
N CYS A 103 -10.26 4.05 25.30
CA CYS A 103 -10.00 5.46 25.48
C CYS A 103 -11.04 6.26 24.70
N VAL A 104 -12.05 6.78 25.40
CA VAL A 104 -12.94 7.83 24.88
C VAL A 104 -12.47 9.14 25.52
N HIS A 105 -11.72 9.93 24.78
CA HIS A 105 -11.54 11.35 25.09
C HIS A 105 -11.79 12.15 23.82
N GLY A 106 -12.84 12.95 23.86
CA GLY A 106 -13.07 13.98 22.88
C GLY A 106 -12.09 15.12 23.12
N GLU A 107 -11.37 15.51 22.10
CA GLU A 107 -11.20 16.89 21.67
C GLU A 107 -10.61 16.88 20.26
N ARG A 108 -11.01 17.87 19.47
CA ARG A 108 -10.94 17.93 18.02
C ARG A 108 -9.54 18.32 17.54
N GLU A 109 -8.56 17.49 17.83
CA GLU A 109 -7.22 17.58 17.24
C GLU A 109 -7.15 16.62 16.05
N ARG A 110 -6.81 17.13 14.85
CA ARG A 110 -6.70 16.32 13.63
C ARG A 110 -5.59 15.28 13.79
N LEU A 111 -5.97 14.15 14.38
CA LEU A 111 -5.48 12.80 14.16
C LEU A 111 -4.05 12.70 13.64
N ARG A 112 -3.06 12.93 14.51
CA ARG A 112 -1.69 12.38 14.36
C ARG A 112 -1.68 10.86 14.62
N GLN A 113 -2.73 10.14 14.21
CA GLN A 113 -2.93 8.73 14.49
C GLN A 113 -2.41 7.91 13.31
N THR A 114 -1.09 7.93 13.13
CA THR A 114 -0.35 7.03 12.21
C THR A 114 0.76 6.33 13.00
N ASP A 115 0.45 5.85 14.20
CA ASP A 115 1.47 5.23 15.04
C ASP A 115 1.50 3.71 14.84
N CYS A 116 2.66 3.30 14.33
CA CYS A 116 3.26 1.97 14.18
C CYS A 116 2.62 1.02 13.16
N LEU A 117 1.31 0.76 13.17
CA LEU A 117 0.65 -0.07 12.13
C LEU A 117 -0.69 0.55 11.70
N CYS A 118 -0.87 0.84 10.42
CA CYS A 118 -2.12 1.37 9.86
C CYS A 118 -2.75 0.36 8.90
N LEU A 119 -4.06 0.14 9.05
CA LEU A 119 -4.85 -0.77 8.21
C LEU A 119 -5.85 0.01 7.36
N PHE A 120 -5.79 -0.16 6.04
CA PHE A 120 -6.71 0.46 5.09
C PHE A 120 -7.36 -0.58 4.20
N LEU A 121 -8.69 -0.62 4.17
CA LEU A 121 -9.43 -1.41 3.20
C LEU A 121 -9.62 -0.62 1.91
N PHE A 122 -9.11 -1.16 0.81
CA PHE A 122 -9.33 -0.71 -0.54
C PHE A 122 -10.46 -1.52 -1.16
N SER A 123 -11.44 -0.84 -1.78
CA SER A 123 -12.47 -1.48 -2.57
C SER A 123 -12.62 -0.81 -3.93
N ALA A 124 -12.63 -1.60 -5.00
CA ALA A 124 -12.89 -1.13 -6.35
C ALA A 124 -13.96 -1.99 -7.01
N THR A 125 -15.02 -1.35 -7.50
CA THR A 125 -16.07 -2.01 -8.27
C THR A 125 -15.93 -1.63 -9.74
N SER A 126 -15.92 -2.61 -10.64
CA SER A 126 -16.17 -2.35 -12.06
C SER A 126 -17.67 -2.42 -12.33
N CYS A 127 -18.23 -1.44 -13.04
CA CYS A 127 -19.57 -1.58 -13.59
C CYS A 127 -19.62 -2.84 -14.48
N PRO A 128 -20.64 -3.72 -14.35
CA PRO A 128 -20.83 -4.79 -15.31
C PRO A 128 -21.09 -4.17 -16.69
N ALA A 129 -20.42 -4.72 -17.70
CA ALA A 129 -20.59 -4.32 -19.10
C ALA A 129 -21.97 -4.68 -19.65
#